data_AF-A0A2Z5V5B4-F1
#
_entry.id   AF-A0A2Z5V5B4-F1
#
_cell.length_a   1.000
_cell.length_b   1.000
_cell.length_c   1.000
_cell.angle_alpha   90.00
_cell.angle_beta   90.00
_cell.angle_gamma   90.00
#
_symmetry.space_group_name_H-M   'P 1'
#
loop_
_entity.id
_entity.type
_entity.pdbx_description
1 polymer ?
#
loop_
_entity_poly.entity_id
_entity_poly.type
_entity_poly.pdbx_seq_one_letter_code
_entity_poly.pdbx_strand_id
1 'polypeptide(L)'
;MMDDKDRALLLANPLFREFLFEAIQLAGILAPANGHDSRDLAFAEGRRSLGLELLQLVDLGQPKALRSPEALATLNAVILTALNPPSKSEEKKRADRYDDIPD
;
A
#
# COMPACT_ATOMS: atom_id res chain seq x y z
N MET A 1 -12.81 1.86 17.26
CA MET A 1 -12.56 1.10 16.02
C MET A 1 -12.50 2.10 14.88
N MET A 2 -11.54 1.97 13.95
CA MET A 2 -11.37 2.90 12.82
C MET A 2 -12.60 2.88 11.92
N ASP A 3 -13.04 4.04 11.43
CA ASP A 3 -14.22 4.14 10.55
C ASP A 3 -13.84 4.03 9.06
N ASP A 4 -14.83 3.89 8.17
CA ASP A 4 -14.58 3.76 6.72
C ASP A 4 -13.97 5.04 6.11
N LYS A 5 -14.21 6.21 6.70
CA LYS A 5 -13.64 7.48 6.21
C LYS A 5 -12.16 7.58 6.55
N ASP A 6 -11.76 7.17 7.75
CA ASP A 6 -10.37 7.12 8.16
C ASP A 6 -9.57 6.17 7.26
N ARG A 7 -10.15 5.01 6.93
CA ARG A 7 -9.56 4.06 5.98
C ARG A 7 -9.44 4.65 4.58
N ALA A 8 -10.46 5.36 4.13
CA ALA A 8 -10.42 6.05 2.85
C ALA A 8 -9.31 7.12 2.82
N LEU A 9 -9.10 7.85 3.92
CA LEU A 9 -8.02 8.82 4.07
C LEU A 9 -6.64 8.15 4.06
N LEU A 10 -6.46 7.04 4.77
CA LEU A 10 -5.22 6.25 4.68
C LEU A 10 -4.98 5.77 3.26
N LEU A 11 -5.99 5.18 2.63
CA LEU A 11 -5.90 4.67 1.27
C LEU A 11 -5.66 5.80 0.25
N ALA A 12 -6.04 7.04 0.53
CA ALA A 12 -5.72 8.18 -0.34
C ALA A 12 -4.23 8.57 -0.29
N ASN A 13 -3.51 8.19 0.77
CA ASN A 13 -2.09 8.51 0.94
C ASN A 13 -1.20 7.56 0.13
N PRO A 14 -0.38 8.06 -0.81
CA PRO A 14 0.49 7.21 -1.61
C PRO A 14 1.57 6.50 -0.78
N LEU A 15 2.11 7.11 0.28
CA LEU A 15 3.08 6.45 1.16
C LEU A 15 2.48 5.24 1.87
N PHE A 16 1.19 5.32 2.21
CA PHE A 16 0.49 4.19 2.79
C PHE A 16 0.30 3.07 1.77
N ARG A 17 0.05 3.40 0.50
CA ARG A 17 -0.02 2.39 -0.57
C ARG A 17 1.34 1.74 -0.85
N GLU A 18 2.42 2.50 -0.79
CA GLU A 18 3.79 1.96 -0.87
C GLU A 18 4.07 1.00 0.28
N PHE A 19 3.73 1.39 1.51
CA PHE A 19 3.82 0.51 2.68
C PHE A 19 2.99 -0.77 2.49
N LEU A 20 1.75 -0.65 1.98
CA LEU A 20 0.91 -1.82 1.70
C LEU A 20 1.52 -2.71 0.62
N PHE A 21 2.18 -2.14 -0.39
CA PHE A 21 2.87 -2.93 -1.40
C PHE A 21 3.97 -3.78 -0.77
N GLU A 22 4.81 -3.19 0.09
CA GLU A 22 5.83 -3.95 0.83
C GLU A 22 5.21 -5.03 1.72
N ALA A 23 4.11 -4.71 2.41
CA ALA A 23 3.38 -5.68 3.24
C ALA A 23 2.84 -6.86 2.42
N ILE A 24 2.30 -6.60 1.22
CA ILE A 24 1.80 -7.63 0.28
C ILE A 24 2.94 -8.55 -0.17
N GLN A 25 4.11 -7.98 -0.48
CA GLN A 25 5.30 -8.76 -0.86
C GLN A 25 5.78 -9.63 0.31
N LEU A 26 5.88 -9.04 1.51
CA LEU A 26 6.28 -9.76 2.71
C LEU A 26 5.30 -10.89 3.02
N ALA A 27 4.00 -10.66 2.92
CA ALA A 27 2.97 -11.67 3.14
C ALA A 27 2.97 -12.79 2.09
N GLY A 28 3.68 -12.63 0.97
CA GLY A 28 3.74 -13.64 -0.09
C GLY A 28 2.41 -13.82 -0.83
N ILE A 29 1.56 -12.78 -0.89
CA ILE A 29 0.26 -12.83 -1.56
C ILE A 29 0.42 -13.08 -3.06
N LEU A 30 1.45 -12.50 -3.67
CA LEU A 30 1.75 -12.63 -5.10
C LEU A 30 2.76 -13.74 -5.42
N ALA A 31 3.19 -14.50 -4.41
CA ALA A 31 4.16 -15.57 -4.56
C ALA A 31 3.51 -16.92 -4.27
N PRO A 32 3.88 -18.01 -4.99
CA PRO A 32 3.45 -19.34 -4.62
C PRO A 32 4.03 -19.74 -3.25
N ALA A 33 3.25 -20.44 -2.43
CA ALA A 33 3.80 -21.10 -1.26
C ALA A 33 4.37 -22.45 -1.70
N ASN A 34 5.70 -22.53 -1.72
CA ASN A 34 6.40 -23.76 -2.04
C ASN A 34 7.13 -24.25 -0.79
N GLY A 35 7.07 -25.55 -0.53
CA GLY A 35 7.77 -26.18 0.59
C GLY A 35 7.60 -27.69 0.53
N HIS A 36 8.69 -28.43 0.76
CA HIS A 36 8.64 -29.88 0.87
C HIS A 36 8.13 -30.34 2.25
N ASP A 37 8.29 -29.49 3.27
CA ASP A 37 7.76 -29.73 4.62
C ASP A 37 6.41 -29.03 4.81
N SER A 38 5.43 -29.79 5.31
CA SER A 38 4.12 -29.32 5.76
C SER A 38 4.19 -28.14 6.72
N ARG A 39 5.23 -28.05 7.55
CA ARG A 39 5.40 -26.95 8.51
C ARG A 39 5.70 -25.62 7.82
N ASP A 40 6.58 -25.64 6.83
CA ASP A 40 6.95 -24.44 6.06
C ASP A 40 5.76 -23.95 5.23
N LEU A 41 4.98 -24.89 4.66
CA LEU A 41 3.75 -24.56 3.96
C LEU A 41 2.73 -23.90 4.89
N ALA A 42 2.48 -24.47 6.06
CA ALA A 42 1.55 -23.91 7.04
C ALA A 42 1.98 -22.51 7.52
N PHE A 43 3.28 -22.29 7.72
CA PHE A 43 3.83 -20.98 8.06
C PHE A 43 3.63 -19.95 6.93
N ALA A 44 3.90 -20.32 5.68
CA ALA A 44 3.72 -19.46 4.53
C ALA A 44 2.24 -19.09 4.30
N GLU A 45 1.33 -20.08 4.39
CA GLU A 45 -0.11 -19.84 4.26
C GLU A 45 -0.67 -18.98 5.41
N GLY A 46 -0.16 -19.15 6.62
CA GLY A 46 -0.55 -18.30 7.77
C GLY A 46 -0.20 -16.82 7.53
N ARG A 47 1.01 -16.54 7.02
CA ARG A 47 1.43 -15.18 6.67
C ARG A 47 0.59 -14.59 5.54
N ARG A 48 0.30 -15.40 4.52
CA ARG A 48 -0.56 -14.99 3.40
C ARG A 48 -1.97 -14.65 3.86
N SER A 49 -2.54 -15.51 4.71
CA SER A 49 -3.88 -15.33 5.27
C SER A 49 -4.00 -14.00 6.02
N LEU A 50 -3.06 -13.72 6.94
CA LEU A 50 -3.03 -12.43 7.65
C LEU A 50 -2.88 -11.25 6.70
N GLY A 51 -2.03 -11.37 5.67
CA GLY A 51 -1.88 -10.33 4.65
C GLY A 51 -3.18 -10.02 3.90
N LEU A 52 -3.95 -11.07 3.55
CA LEU A 52 -5.26 -10.92 2.91
C LEU A 52 -6.29 -10.28 3.84
N GLU A 53 -6.30 -10.63 5.13
CA GLU A 53 -7.17 -9.99 6.13
C GLU A 53 -6.87 -8.50 6.28
N LEU A 54 -5.58 -8.12 6.33
CA LEU A 54 -5.18 -6.72 6.37
C LEU A 54 -5.59 -5.97 5.09
N LEU A 55 -5.48 -6.62 3.93
CA LEU A 55 -5.92 -6.04 2.66
C LEU A 55 -7.44 -5.81 2.65
N GLN A 56 -8.23 -6.77 3.14
CA GLN A 56 -9.68 -6.62 3.31
C GLN A 56 -10.04 -5.50 4.29
N LEU A 57 -9.29 -5.36 5.39
CA LEU A 57 -9.49 -4.27 6.35
C LEU A 57 -9.28 -2.90 5.71
N VAL A 58 -8.31 -2.77 4.81
CA VAL A 58 -8.08 -1.53 4.05
C VAL A 58 -9.14 -1.34 2.96
N ASP A 59 -9.63 -2.41 2.34
CA ASP A 59 -10.66 -2.37 1.29
C ASP A 59 -11.98 -1.75 1.75
N LEU A 60 -12.26 -1.79 3.05
CA LEU A 60 -13.37 -1.03 3.64
C LEU A 60 -13.26 0.50 3.44
N GLY A 61 -12.07 1.01 3.12
CA GLY A 61 -11.86 2.41 2.71
C GLY A 61 -12.26 2.71 1.26
N GLN A 62 -12.49 1.69 0.42
CA GLN A 62 -12.96 1.88 -0.95
C GLN A 62 -14.45 2.26 -0.98
N PRO A 63 -14.91 2.91 -2.08
CA PRO A 63 -16.34 3.00 -2.38
C PRO A 63 -17.00 1.63 -2.32
N LYS A 64 -18.17 1.52 -1.69
CA LYS A 64 -18.88 0.24 -1.48
C LYS A 64 -19.05 -0.58 -2.77
N ALA A 65 -19.25 0.08 -3.91
CA ALA A 65 -19.42 -0.57 -5.22
C ALA A 65 -18.13 -1.20 -5.77
N LEU A 66 -16.95 -0.83 -5.24
CA LEU A 66 -15.65 -1.34 -5.68
C LEU A 66 -15.08 -2.39 -4.72
N ARG A 67 -15.72 -2.62 -3.57
CA ARG A 67 -15.27 -3.60 -2.58
C ARG A 67 -15.49 -5.01 -3.11
N SER A 68 -14.53 -5.89 -2.88
CA SER A 68 -14.66 -7.31 -3.23
C SER A 68 -14.07 -8.21 -2.15
N PRO A 69 -14.48 -9.49 -2.05
CA PRO A 69 -13.88 -10.43 -1.09
C PRO A 69 -12.36 -10.54 -1.23
N GLU A 70 -11.82 -10.38 -2.43
CA GLU A 70 -10.39 -10.42 -2.73
C GLU A 70 -9.71 -9.04 -2.67
N ALA A 71 -10.45 -7.99 -2.29
CA ALA A 71 -9.98 -6.61 -2.22
C ALA A 71 -9.32 -6.11 -3.53
N LEU A 72 -9.88 -6.48 -4.68
CA LEU A 72 -9.28 -6.26 -6.00
C LEU A 72 -9.02 -4.79 -6.31
N ALA A 73 -9.94 -3.90 -5.93
CA ALA A 73 -9.79 -2.46 -6.16
C ALA A 73 -8.62 -1.88 -5.36
N THR A 74 -8.46 -2.33 -4.11
CA THR A 74 -7.33 -1.94 -3.25
C THR A 74 -6.01 -2.49 -3.76
N LEU A 75 -5.98 -3.77 -4.14
CA LEU A 75 -4.80 -4.37 -4.75
C LEU A 75 -4.37 -3.62 -6.02
N ASN A 76 -5.32 -3.28 -6.89
CA ASN A 76 -5.06 -2.48 -8.08
C ASN A 76 -4.48 -1.09 -7.73
N ALA A 77 -5.07 -0.37 -6.76
CA ALA A 77 -4.58 0.93 -6.35
C ALA A 77 -3.14 0.87 -5.79
N VAL A 78 -2.83 -0.17 -5.02
CA VAL A 78 -1.50 -0.41 -4.46
C VAL A 78 -0.48 -0.71 -5.57
N ILE A 79 -0.80 -1.64 -6.47
CA ILE A 79 0.08 -2.00 -7.60
C ILE A 79 0.32 -0.80 -8.52
N LEU A 80 -0.73 -0.05 -8.88
CA LEU A 80 -0.59 1.14 -9.73
C LEU A 80 0.31 2.21 -9.10
N THR A 81 0.25 2.35 -7.77
CA THR A 81 1.12 3.29 -7.04
C THR A 81 2.57 2.81 -7.05
N ALA A 82 2.81 1.51 -6.85
CA ALA A 82 4.15 0.93 -6.92
C ALA A 82 4.78 1.05 -8.33
N LEU A 83 3.96 0.92 -9.38
CA LEU A 83 4.41 1.06 -10.77
C LEU A 83 4.59 2.53 -11.20
N ASN A 84 3.90 3.45 -10.55
CA ASN A 84 3.96 4.89 -10.82
C ASN A 84 4.20 5.64 -9.50
N PRO A 85 5.39 5.53 -8.89
CA PRO A 85 5.66 6.19 -7.63
C PRO A 85 5.42 7.69 -7.81
N PRO A 86 4.75 8.37 -6.86
CA PRO A 86 4.56 9.80 -6.95
C PRO A 86 5.93 10.45 -7.13
N SER A 87 6.08 11.24 -8.19
CA SER A 87 7.24 12.11 -8.36
C SER A 87 7.44 12.81 -7.01
N LYS A 88 8.59 12.58 -6.37
CA LYS A 88 8.98 13.33 -5.18
C LYS A 88 8.75 14.78 -5.55
N SER A 89 7.82 15.45 -4.87
CA SER A 89 7.56 16.86 -5.11
C SER A 89 8.92 17.52 -5.07
N GLU A 90 9.35 18.10 -6.19
CA GLU A 90 10.59 18.86 -6.22
C GLU A 90 10.51 19.79 -5.00
N GLU A 91 11.42 19.61 -4.05
CA GLU A 91 11.58 20.57 -2.97
C GLU A 91 11.68 21.90 -3.69
N LYS A 92 10.66 22.76 -3.52
CA LYS A 92 10.70 24.11 -4.10
C LYS A 92 12.01 24.69 -3.59
N LYS A 93 13.02 24.75 -4.48
CA LYS A 93 14.30 25.39 -4.18
C LYS A 93 13.90 26.72 -3.58
N ARG A 94 14.17 26.90 -2.27
CA ARG A 94 13.94 28.17 -1.62
C ARG A 94 14.67 29.17 -2.49
N ALA A 95 13.93 30.08 -3.14
CA ALA A 95 14.54 31.16 -3.89
C ALA A 95 15.52 31.84 -2.94
N ASP A 96 16.81 31.79 -3.27
CA ASP A 96 17.86 32.44 -2.52
C ASP A 96 17.52 33.93 -2.48
N ARG A 97 17.06 34.41 -1.32
CA ARG A 97 16.68 35.81 -1.05
C ARG A 97 17.90 36.74 -0.96
N TYR A 98 19.05 36.33 -1.51
CA TYR A 98 20.30 37.06 -1.41
C TYR A 98 20.84 37.60 -2.74
N ASP A 99 20.13 37.41 -3.86
CA ASP A 99 20.50 38.01 -5.16
C ASP A 99 20.14 39.51 -5.28
N ASP A 100 19.50 40.12 -4.28
CA ASP A 100 19.05 41.52 -4.31
C ASP A 100 19.99 42.51 -3.58
N ILE A 101 21.28 42.21 -3.38
CA ILE A 101 22.23 43.18 -2.82
C ILE A 101 23.06 43.80 -3.96
N PRO A 102 22.85 45.09 -4.31
CA PRO A 102 23.73 45.82 -5.22
C PRO A 102 25.04 46.20 -4.51
N ASP A 103 26.16 46.15 -5.24
CA ASP A 103 27.49 46.67 -4.82
C ASP A 103 27.47 48.17 -4.46
#